data_AF-A0A497NPA7-F1
#
_entry.id   AF-A0A497NPA7-F1
#
_cell.length_a   1.000
_cell.length_b   1.000
_cell.length_c   1.000
_cell.angle_alpha   90.00
_cell.angle_beta   90.00
_cell.angle_gamma   90.00
#
_symmetry.space_group_name_H-M   'P 1'
#
loop_
_entity.id
_entity.type
_entity.pdbx_description
1 polymer ?
#
loop_
_entity_poly.entity_id
_entity_poly.type
_entity_poly.pdbx_seq_one_letter_code
_entity_poly.pdbx_strand_id
1 'polypeptide(L)'
;MNMKILRDMLIIAELKSLPDLKRQPLLLIVIGMLSGLPLFFILVFGGQLSYGLVGALVATVGFIGLMAAIQDVTWDRYVKIREIIVAMPVHPLSYAMGIALAPLIISAPGLLFFIALALWLGVLTFSSLLWSIL
;
A
#
# COMPACT_ATOMS: atom_id res chain seq x y z
N MET A 1 -9.07 -16.69 16.16
CA MET A 1 -9.83 -15.97 15.11
C MET A 1 -10.63 -17.00 14.32
N ASN A 2 -11.93 -16.78 14.11
CA ASN A 2 -12.80 -17.77 13.49
C ASN A 2 -12.35 -18.01 12.02
N MET A 3 -12.20 -19.26 11.58
CA MET A 3 -11.65 -19.59 10.24
C MET A 3 -12.42 -18.91 9.10
N LYS A 4 -13.74 -18.75 9.30
CA LYS A 4 -14.62 -18.02 8.38
C LYS A 4 -14.24 -16.54 8.26
N ILE A 5 -13.88 -15.87 9.36
CA ILE A 5 -13.53 -14.44 9.36
C ILE A 5 -12.27 -14.20 8.52
N LEU A 6 -11.25 -15.05 8.70
CA LEU A 6 -9.98 -14.93 7.98
C LEU A 6 -10.17 -15.21 6.49
N ARG A 7 -10.98 -16.21 6.14
CA ARG A 7 -11.34 -16.52 4.76
C ARG A 7 -12.09 -15.36 4.10
N ASP A 8 -13.13 -14.84 4.75
CA ASP A 8 -13.95 -13.74 4.21
C ASP A 8 -13.10 -12.47 4.01
N MET A 9 -12.21 -12.18 4.96
CA MET A 9 -11.26 -11.08 4.87
C MET A 9 -10.35 -11.19 3.64
N LEU A 10 -9.77 -12.36 3.40
CA LEU A 10 -8.89 -12.60 2.24
C LEU A 10 -9.65 -12.52 0.92
N ILE A 11 -10.86 -13.09 0.86
CA ILE A 11 -11.72 -13.02 -0.34
C ILE A 11 -12.06 -11.57 -0.68
N ILE A 12 -12.42 -10.76 0.31
CA ILE A 12 -12.72 -9.33 0.09
C ILE A 12 -11.47 -8.59 -0.40
N ALA A 13 -10.32 -8.86 0.21
CA ALA A 13 -9.06 -8.25 -0.21
C ALA A 13 -8.68 -8.63 -1.64
N GLU A 14 -8.89 -9.89 -2.03
CA GLU A 14 -8.64 -10.41 -3.37
C GLU A 14 -9.60 -9.80 -4.40
N LEU A 15 -10.89 -9.74 -4.08
CA LEU A 15 -11.93 -9.15 -4.94
C LEU A 15 -11.66 -7.68 -5.25
N LYS A 16 -11.12 -6.93 -4.28
CA LYS A 16 -10.77 -5.51 -4.48
C LYS A 16 -9.43 -5.33 -5.19
N SER A 17 -8.42 -6.17 -4.94
CA SER A 17 -7.05 -5.94 -5.43
C SER A 17 -6.71 -6.59 -6.78
N LEU A 18 -7.14 -7.83 -7.04
CA LEU A 18 -6.73 -8.56 -8.25
C LEU A 18 -7.31 -8.01 -9.55
N PRO A 19 -8.58 -7.58 -9.63
CA PRO A 19 -9.11 -7.02 -10.88
C PRO A 19 -8.35 -5.79 -11.34
N ASP A 20 -7.93 -4.95 -10.39
CA ASP A 20 -7.19 -3.72 -10.67
C ASP A 20 -5.79 -4.03 -11.20
N LEU A 21 -5.11 -5.02 -10.58
CA LEU A 21 -3.82 -5.53 -11.04
C LEU A 21 -3.86 -6.06 -12.47
N LYS A 22 -4.92 -6.81 -12.80
CA LYS A 22 -5.07 -7.45 -14.13
C LYS A 22 -5.45 -6.44 -15.21
N ARG A 23 -6.24 -5.42 -14.88
CA ARG A 23 -6.75 -4.45 -15.86
C ARG A 23 -5.76 -3.34 -16.17
N GLN A 24 -4.94 -2.93 -15.19
CA GLN A 24 -4.06 -1.78 -15.32
C GLN A 24 -2.64 -2.11 -14.86
N PRO A 25 -1.86 -2.89 -15.63
CA PRO A 25 -0.48 -3.20 -15.27
C PRO A 25 0.41 -1.95 -15.20
N LEU A 26 0.05 -0.87 -15.90
CA LEU A 26 0.75 0.42 -15.79
C LEU A 26 0.64 1.03 -14.38
N LEU A 27 -0.44 0.75 -13.65
CA LEU A 27 -0.61 1.19 -12.27
C LEU A 27 0.51 0.63 -11.37
N LEU A 28 0.92 -0.63 -11.60
CA LEU A 28 2.03 -1.24 -10.86
C LEU A 28 3.34 -0.50 -11.07
N ILE A 29 3.60 -0.03 -12.29
CA ILE A 29 4.79 0.75 -12.60
C ILE A 29 4.75 2.08 -11.85
N VAL A 30 3.60 2.77 -11.87
CA VAL A 30 3.43 4.05 -11.15
C VAL A 30 3.57 3.85 -9.63
N ILE A 31 3.00 2.80 -9.07
CA ILE A 31 3.16 2.43 -7.66
C ILE A 31 4.63 2.14 -7.34
N GLY A 32 5.33 1.40 -8.20
CA GLY A 32 6.76 1.15 -8.09
C GLY A 32 7.59 2.44 -8.13
N MET A 33 7.26 3.39 -9.00
CA MET A 33 7.92 4.70 -9.05
C MET A 33 7.65 5.52 -7.78
N LEU A 34 6.42 5.52 -7.27
CA LEU A 34 6.07 6.17 -5.99
C LEU A 34 6.83 5.56 -4.81
N SER A 35 7.15 4.26 -4.89
CA SER A 35 7.95 3.57 -3.89
C SER A 35 9.40 4.08 -3.85
N GLY A 36 9.85 4.82 -4.86
CA GLY A 36 11.13 5.53 -4.88
C GLY A 36 11.13 6.87 -4.12
N LEU A 37 9.96 7.39 -3.71
CA LEU A 37 9.87 8.66 -2.98
C LEU A 37 10.74 8.69 -1.71
N PRO A 38 10.80 7.63 -0.87
CA PRO A 38 11.70 7.65 0.28
C PRO A 38 13.17 7.76 -0.11
N LEU A 39 13.60 7.09 -1.19
CA LEU A 39 14.97 7.23 -1.69
C LEU A 39 15.27 8.66 -2.16
N PHE A 40 14.32 9.30 -2.84
CA PHE A 40 14.43 10.69 -3.25
C PHE A 40 14.62 11.62 -2.04
N PHE A 41 13.79 11.50 -1.01
CA PHE A 41 13.92 12.34 0.18
C PHE A 41 15.21 12.07 0.95
N ILE A 42 15.64 10.81 1.06
CA ILE A 42 16.93 10.47 1.68
C ILE A 42 18.08 11.17 0.94
N LEU A 43 18.07 11.19 -0.39
CA LEU A 43 19.08 11.89 -1.19
C LEU A 43 19.02 13.41 -0.97
N VAL A 44 17.82 14.01 -0.96
CA VAL A 44 17.64 15.46 -0.74
C VAL A 44 18.13 15.90 0.63
N PHE A 45 17.94 15.08 1.67
CA PHE A 45 18.41 15.36 3.03
C PHE A 45 19.86 14.88 3.28
N GLY A 46 20.67 14.73 2.23
CA GLY A 46 22.10 14.44 2.34
C GLY A 46 22.43 13.04 2.88
N GLY A 47 21.55 12.06 2.62
CA GLY A 47 21.72 10.67 3.05
C GLY A 47 21.20 10.38 4.46
N GLN A 48 20.56 11.34 5.12
CA GLN A 48 19.97 11.11 6.44
C GLN A 48 18.67 10.29 6.34
N LEU A 49 18.73 9.07 6.84
CA LEU A 49 17.62 8.10 6.75
C LEU A 49 16.36 8.59 7.50
N SER A 50 16.50 9.12 8.71
CA SER A 50 15.38 9.55 9.55
C SER A 50 14.56 10.66 8.89
N TYR A 51 15.19 11.77 8.48
CA TYR A 51 14.51 12.87 7.82
C TYR A 51 13.98 12.49 6.43
N GLY A 52 14.72 11.66 5.69
CA GLY A 52 14.28 11.09 4.43
C GLY A 52 12.98 10.29 4.56
N LEU A 53 12.90 9.40 5.55
CA LEU A 53 11.71 8.60 5.83
C LEU A 53 10.53 9.48 6.30
N VAL A 54 10.75 10.44 7.20
CA VAL A 54 9.69 11.35 7.67
C VAL A 54 9.13 12.18 6.51
N GLY A 55 10.00 12.75 5.67
CA GLY A 55 9.58 13.53 4.50
C GLY A 55 8.76 12.67 3.52
N ALA A 56 9.20 11.44 3.29
CA ALA A 56 8.47 10.50 2.44
C ALA A 56 7.11 10.11 3.03
N LEU A 57 7.04 9.85 4.33
CA LEU A 57 5.77 9.53 5.01
C LEU A 57 4.78 10.68 4.91
N VAL A 58 5.21 11.92 5.15
CA VAL A 58 4.32 13.10 5.04
C VAL A 58 3.79 13.26 3.61
N ALA A 59 4.67 13.15 2.61
CA ALA A 59 4.27 13.27 1.20
C ALA A 59 3.35 12.12 0.75
N THR A 60 3.67 10.89 1.14
CA THR A 60 2.91 9.70 0.75
C THR A 60 1.54 9.65 1.42
N VAL A 61 1.42 10.03 2.70
CA VAL A 61 0.12 10.06 3.40
C VAL A 61 -0.85 11.04 2.74
N GLY A 62 -0.37 12.25 2.37
CA GLY A 62 -1.19 13.22 1.66
C GLY A 62 -1.66 12.71 0.29
N PHE A 63 -0.74 12.09 -0.46
CA PHE A 63 -1.04 11.51 -1.77
C PHE A 63 -2.02 10.34 -1.68
N ILE A 64 -1.79 9.40 -0.77
CA ILE A 64 -2.64 8.22 -0.55
C ILE A 64 -4.03 8.65 -0.10
N GLY A 65 -4.15 9.64 0.80
CA GLY A 65 -5.45 10.14 1.26
C GLY A 65 -6.32 10.67 0.10
N LEU A 66 -5.70 11.43 -0.81
CA LEU A 66 -6.36 11.95 -2.01
C LEU A 66 -6.76 10.82 -2.98
N MET A 67 -5.84 9.90 -3.27
CA MET A 67 -6.06 8.81 -4.22
C MET A 67 -7.08 7.78 -3.70
N ALA A 68 -7.04 7.47 -2.41
CA ALA A 68 -8.02 6.58 -1.78
C ALA A 68 -9.43 7.16 -1.87
N ALA A 69 -9.60 8.47 -1.64
CA ALA A 69 -10.89 9.14 -1.81
C ALA A 69 -11.41 9.05 -3.26
N ILE A 70 -10.53 9.23 -4.25
CA ILE A 70 -10.89 9.10 -5.67
C ILE A 70 -11.32 7.66 -5.98
N GLN A 71 -10.53 6.66 -5.56
CA GLN A 71 -10.82 5.25 -5.79
C GLN A 71 -12.16 4.83 -5.19
N ASP A 72 -12.43 5.23 -3.95
CA ASP A 72 -13.64 4.87 -3.23
C ASP A 72 -14.92 5.55 -3.80
N VAL A 73 -14.80 6.77 -4.33
CA VAL A 73 -15.93 7.52 -4.91
C VAL A 73 -16.23 7.09 -6.35
N THR A 74 -15.20 6.80 -7.14
CA THR A 74 -15.35 6.53 -8.58
C THR A 74 -15.36 5.04 -8.88
N TRP A 75 -14.32 4.32 -8.47
CA TRP A 75 -14.06 2.96 -8.92
C TRP A 75 -14.89 1.92 -8.18
N ASP A 76 -14.89 1.98 -6.84
CA ASP A 76 -15.69 1.09 -6.00
C ASP A 76 -17.19 1.17 -6.33
N ARG A 77 -17.63 2.37 -6.76
CA ARG A 77 -18.99 2.62 -7.24
C ARG A 77 -19.21 2.06 -8.65
N TYR A 78 -18.28 2.27 -9.57
CA TYR A 78 -18.38 1.80 -10.95
C TYR A 78 -18.46 0.27 -11.04
N VAL A 79 -17.62 -0.44 -10.28
CA VAL A 79 -17.58 -1.92 -10.26
C VAL A 79 -18.63 -2.51 -9.31
N LYS A 80 -19.38 -1.67 -8.58
CA LYS A 80 -20.40 -2.07 -7.60
C LYS A 80 -19.86 -3.00 -6.50
N ILE A 81 -18.56 -2.90 -6.19
CA ILE A 81 -17.91 -3.75 -5.18
C ILE A 81 -18.58 -3.56 -3.81
N ARG A 82 -18.99 -2.34 -3.46
CA ARG A 82 -19.73 -2.08 -2.22
C ARG A 82 -21.07 -2.81 -2.15
N GLU A 83 -21.84 -2.81 -3.24
CA GLU A 83 -23.15 -3.48 -3.30
C GLU A 83 -22.98 -5.00 -3.16
N ILE A 84 -21.97 -5.56 -3.82
CA ILE A 84 -21.64 -6.99 -3.75
C ILE A 84 -21.27 -7.38 -2.32
N ILE A 85 -20.37 -6.63 -1.67
CA ILE A 85 -19.88 -6.99 -0.33
C ILE A 85 -20.96 -6.80 0.73
N VAL A 86 -21.80 -5.76 0.63
CA VAL A 86 -22.94 -5.54 1.55
C VAL A 86 -23.98 -6.66 1.45
N ALA A 87 -24.14 -7.28 0.27
CA ALA A 87 -25.05 -8.41 0.07
C ALA A 87 -24.48 -9.75 0.57
N MET A 88 -23.18 -9.84 0.86
CA MET A 88 -22.56 -11.06 1.36
C MET A 88 -22.82 -11.24 2.87
N PRO A 89 -23.02 -12.48 3.37
CA PRO A 89 -23.21 -12.75 4.79
C PRO A 89 -21.87 -12.73 5.56
N VAL A 90 -21.18 -11.58 5.54
CA VAL A 90 -19.86 -11.36 6.13
C VAL A 90 -19.95 -10.58 7.44
N HIS A 91 -19.06 -10.89 8.37
CA HIS A 91 -18.96 -10.16 9.63
C HIS A 91 -18.34 -8.76 9.39
N PRO A 92 -18.78 -7.69 10.08
CA PRO A 92 -18.25 -6.33 9.90
C PRO A 92 -16.73 -6.23 10.08
N LEU A 93 -16.18 -7.02 11.00
CA LEU A 93 -14.72 -7.09 11.21
C LEU A 93 -13.99 -7.67 9.98
N SER A 94 -14.51 -8.73 9.36
CA SER A 94 -13.93 -9.29 8.13
C SER A 94 -13.95 -8.28 7.00
N TYR A 95 -15.03 -7.50 6.91
CA TYR A 95 -15.16 -6.42 5.93
C TYR A 95 -14.10 -5.35 6.12
N ALA A 96 -14.01 -4.77 7.33
CA ALA A 96 -13.06 -3.70 7.61
C ALA A 96 -11.61 -4.15 7.35
N MET A 97 -11.25 -5.36 7.81
CA MET A 97 -9.91 -5.92 7.61
C MET A 97 -9.63 -6.22 6.14
N GLY A 98 -10.60 -6.76 5.39
CA GLY A 98 -10.43 -7.07 3.97
C GLY A 98 -10.24 -5.82 3.11
N ILE A 99 -11.02 -4.77 3.37
CA ILE A 99 -10.86 -3.47 2.71
C ILE A 99 -9.50 -2.84 3.05
N ALA A 100 -9.06 -2.92 4.31
CA ALA A 100 -7.75 -2.41 4.73
C ALA A 100 -6.56 -3.20 4.13
N LEU A 101 -6.73 -4.50 3.87
CA LEU A 101 -5.70 -5.35 3.28
C LEU A 101 -5.53 -5.14 1.78
N ALA A 102 -6.57 -4.73 1.05
CA ALA A 102 -6.50 -4.60 -0.41
C ALA A 102 -5.40 -3.59 -0.88
N PRO A 103 -5.28 -2.38 -0.30
CA PRO A 103 -4.19 -1.46 -0.63
C PRO A 103 -2.80 -2.03 -0.32
N LEU A 104 -2.67 -2.85 0.73
CA LEU A 104 -1.41 -3.50 1.07
C LEU A 104 -1.00 -4.51 -0.01
N ILE A 105 -1.94 -5.30 -0.53
CA ILE A 105 -1.68 -6.24 -1.63
C ILE A 105 -1.25 -5.48 -2.90
N ILE A 106 -1.94 -4.38 -3.22
CA ILE A 106 -1.64 -3.55 -4.39
C ILE A 106 -0.26 -2.88 -4.26
N SER A 107 0.13 -2.46 -3.07
CA SER A 107 1.40 -1.77 -2.81
C SER A 107 2.58 -2.71 -2.53
N ALA A 108 2.34 -3.99 -2.20
CA ALA A 108 3.38 -4.96 -1.88
C ALA A 108 4.48 -5.08 -2.98
N PRO A 109 4.16 -5.13 -4.29
CA PRO A 109 5.17 -5.15 -5.33
C PRO A 109 6.07 -3.91 -5.32
N GLY A 110 5.48 -2.73 -5.10
CA GLY A 110 6.22 -1.47 -5.00
C GLY A 110 7.12 -1.43 -3.75
N LEU A 111 6.61 -1.92 -2.62
CA LEU A 111 7.36 -2.01 -1.38
C LEU A 111 8.57 -2.96 -1.51
N LEU A 112 8.39 -4.11 -2.15
CA LEU A 112 9.49 -5.03 -2.48
C LEU A 112 10.53 -4.38 -3.39
N PHE A 113 10.09 -3.64 -4.40
CA PHE A 113 10.96 -2.90 -5.30
C PHE A 113 11.78 -1.83 -4.56
N PHE A 114 11.15 -1.07 -3.66
CA PHE A 114 11.84 -0.12 -2.78
C PHE A 114 12.91 -0.79 -1.91
N ILE A 115 12.56 -1.90 -1.23
CA ILE A 115 13.50 -2.62 -0.38
C ILE A 115 14.70 -3.11 -1.21
N ALA A 116 14.46 -3.67 -2.39
CA ALA A 116 15.52 -4.13 -3.28
C ALA A 116 16.47 -3.00 -3.69
N LEU A 117 15.91 -1.84 -4.08
CA LEU A 117 16.72 -0.66 -4.43
C LEU A 117 17.48 -0.09 -3.24
N ALA A 118 16.85 -0.02 -2.07
CA ALA A 118 17.45 0.53 -0.86
C ALA A 118 18.61 -0.36 -0.34
N LEU A 119 18.48 -1.69 -0.49
CA LEU A 119 19.56 -2.64 -0.25
C LEU A 119 20.69 -2.48 -1.27
N TRP A 120 20.35 -2.35 -2.56
CA TRP A 120 21.34 -2.16 -3.63
C TRP A 120 22.16 -0.87 -3.47
N LEU A 121 21.52 0.21 -3.03
CA LEU A 121 22.16 1.50 -2.74
C LEU A 121 22.92 1.53 -1.40
N GLY A 122 22.87 0.46 -0.60
CA GLY A 122 23.53 0.40 0.70
C GLY A 122 22.94 1.34 1.75
N VAL A 123 21.70 1.82 1.55
CA VAL A 123 21.03 2.78 2.45
C VAL A 123 20.47 2.07 3.69
N LEU A 124 20.06 0.80 3.54
CA LEU A 124 19.58 -0.06 4.63
C LEU A 124 20.75 -0.89 5.20
N THR A 125 21.60 -0.27 6.01
CA THR A 125 22.63 -0.95 6.79
C THR A 125 22.16 -1.14 8.23
N PHE A 126 22.78 -2.07 8.96
CA PHE A 126 22.43 -2.32 10.36
C PHE A 126 22.63 -1.06 11.23
N SER A 127 23.64 -0.24 10.89
CA SER A 127 23.87 1.04 11.56
C SER A 127 22.78 2.06 11.22
N SER A 128 22.39 2.21 9.95
CA SER A 128 21.35 3.18 9.56
C SER A 128 19.99 2.83 10.17
N LEU A 129 19.67 1.54 10.27
CA LEU A 129 18.47 1.06 10.99
C LEU A 129 18.52 1.39 12.48
N LEU A 130 19.68 1.21 13.14
CA LEU A 130 19.83 1.51 14.56
C LEU A 130 19.68 3.01 14.85
N TRP A 131 20.24 3.86 13.98
CA TRP A 131 20.07 5.32 14.01
C TRP A 131 18.64 5.79 13.66
N SER A 132 17.79 4.93 13.12
CA SER A 132 16.39 5.27 12.86
C SER A 132 15.46 5.03 14.05
N ILE A 133 15.92 4.26 15.04
CA ILE A 133 15.14 3.89 16.23
C ILE A 133 15.52 4.77 17.44
N LEU A 134 16.76 5.27 17.49
CA LEU A 134 17.29 6.20 18.50
C LEU A 134 16.99 7.66 18.14
#